data_AF-A0AAV4YCW1-F1
#
_entry.id   AF-A0AAV4YCW1-F1
#
_cell.length_a   1.000
_cell.length_b   1.000
_cell.length_c   1.000
_cell.angle_alpha   90.00
_cell.angle_beta   90.00
_cell.angle_gamma   90.00
#
_symmetry.space_group_name_H-M   'P 1'
#
loop_
_entity.id
_entity.type
_entity.pdbx_description
1 polymer ?
#
loop_
_entity_poly.entity_id
_entity_poly.type
_entity_poly.pdbx_seq_one_letter_code
_entity_poly.pdbx_strand_id
1 'polypeptide(L)'
;MNALGGNSKTIMIACISPADINYEETLSTLRYADRAKQIKTVATINEDPTETLIRELRAENERLKKMMERGVMNVPIKPGMTDDEVVRRRSRWEEEMKAAMAENEREFANRSNSLTRKITTSSPSSKVELSGLSERPQPYVQMRRCEMAISRASTS
;
A
#
# COMPACT_ATOMS: atom_id res chain seq x y z
N MET A 1 -9.92 -21.72 19.74
CA MET A 1 -9.14 -22.16 20.92
C MET A 1 -7.91 -21.27 20.98
N ASN A 2 -7.51 -20.74 22.15
CA ASN A 2 -6.14 -20.31 22.53
C ASN A 2 -6.15 -19.14 23.55
N ALA A 3 -6.52 -19.43 24.80
CA ALA A 3 -6.36 -18.48 25.92
C ALA A 3 -5.01 -18.64 26.64
N LEU A 4 -4.33 -19.79 26.52
CA LEU A 4 -3.14 -20.12 27.32
C LEU A 4 -1.84 -20.23 26.51
N GLY A 5 -1.85 -19.86 25.23
CA GLY A 5 -0.67 -19.99 24.37
C GLY A 5 -0.74 -19.19 23.07
N GLY A 6 -1.60 -18.17 23.00
CA GLY A 6 -1.81 -17.37 21.80
C GLY A 6 -1.74 -15.87 22.07
N ASN A 7 -2.12 -15.09 21.07
CA ASN A 7 -2.25 -13.64 21.17
C ASN A 7 -3.46 -13.26 22.02
N SER A 8 -3.31 -13.31 23.34
CA SER A 8 -4.34 -12.92 24.31
C SER A 8 -3.72 -12.46 25.63
N LYS A 9 -4.38 -11.49 26.27
CA LYS A 9 -4.10 -11.08 27.66
C LYS A 9 -4.97 -11.93 28.58
N THR A 10 -4.35 -12.84 29.31
CA THR A 10 -5.08 -13.84 30.11
C THR A 10 -4.89 -13.57 31.59
N ILE A 11 -6.00 -13.63 32.33
CA ILE A 11 -6.04 -13.47 33.79
C ILE A 11 -6.65 -14.74 34.37
N MET A 12 -6.02 -15.29 35.41
CA MET A 12 -6.54 -16.41 36.17
C MET A 12 -6.84 -15.93 37.59
N ILE A 13 -8.07 -16.17 38.05
CA ILE A 13 -8.49 -15.88 39.43
C ILE A 13 -8.66 -17.21 40.15
N ALA A 14 -7.91 -17.39 41.23
CA ALA A 14 -8.04 -18.55 42.11
C ALA A 14 -8.96 -18.20 43.28
N CYS A 15 -10.12 -18.87 43.37
CA CYS A 15 -11.04 -18.74 44.48
C CYS A 15 -10.77 -19.84 45.50
N ILE A 16 -10.48 -19.47 46.75
CA ILE A 16 -10.15 -20.41 47.83
C ILE A 16 -11.02 -20.14 49.06
N SER A 17 -11.24 -21.19 49.86
CA SER A 17 -11.94 -21.10 51.14
C SER A 17 -10.92 -21.06 52.28
N PRO A 18 -11.08 -20.20 53.30
CA PRO A 18 -10.18 -20.14 54.44
C PRO A 18 -10.40 -21.27 55.46
N ALA A 19 -11.38 -22.16 55.26
CA ALA A 19 -11.70 -23.22 56.21
C ALA A 19 -10.66 -24.35 56.19
N ASP A 20 -10.27 -24.84 57.38
CA ASP A 20 -9.25 -25.87 57.57
C ASP A 20 -9.60 -27.18 56.85
N ILE A 21 -10.89 -27.51 56.78
CA ILE A 21 -11.41 -28.69 56.08
C ILE A 21 -11.09 -28.68 54.57
N ASN A 22 -10.86 -27.50 53.98
CA ASN A 22 -10.57 -27.32 52.56
C ASN A 22 -9.08 -27.10 52.29
N TYR A 23 -8.20 -27.35 53.27
CA TYR A 23 -6.78 -27.09 53.16
C TYR A 23 -6.13 -27.82 51.96
N GLU A 24 -6.47 -29.08 51.74
CA GLU A 24 -5.89 -29.90 50.66
C GLU A 24 -6.30 -29.41 49.26
N GLU A 25 -7.57 -29.05 49.09
CA GLU A 25 -8.10 -28.47 47.84
C GLU A 25 -7.53 -27.06 47.58
N THR A 26 -7.39 -26.27 48.63
CA THR A 26 -6.80 -24.93 48.57
C THR A 26 -5.35 -25.01 48.13
N LEU A 27 -4.57 -25.93 48.70
CA LEU A 27 -3.18 -26.16 48.32
C LEU A 27 -3.06 -26.60 46.86
N SER A 28 -3.93 -27.49 46.41
CA SER A 28 -3.96 -27.96 45.02
C SER A 28 -4.28 -26.82 44.03
N THR A 29 -5.23 -25.95 44.39
CA THR A 29 -5.59 -24.76 43.61
C THR A 29 -4.43 -23.77 43.51
N LEU A 30 -3.74 -23.49 44.62
CA LEU A 30 -2.58 -22.60 44.66
C LEU A 30 -1.41 -23.14 43.82
N ARG A 31 -1.15 -24.45 43.88
CA ARG A 31 -0.13 -25.11 43.04
C ARG A 31 -0.45 -25.00 41.56
N TYR A 32 -1.73 -25.10 41.19
CA TYR A 32 -2.14 -24.91 39.81
C TYR A 32 -1.97 -23.45 39.37
N ALA A 33 -2.35 -22.49 40.21
CA ALA A 33 -2.15 -21.06 39.95
C ALA A 33 -0.67 -20.69 39.77
N ASP A 34 0.22 -21.28 40.58
CA ASP A 34 1.67 -21.07 40.46
C ASP A 34 2.22 -21.56 39.11
N ARG A 35 1.77 -22.74 38.64
CA ARG A 35 2.12 -23.23 37.30
C ARG A 35 1.54 -22.35 36.19
N ALA A 36 0.29 -21.92 36.34
CA ALA A 36 -0.38 -21.08 35.34
C ALA A 36 0.29 -19.70 35.21
N LYS A 37 0.82 -19.14 36.30
CA LYS A 37 1.62 -17.89 36.31
C LYS A 37 2.88 -17.99 35.45
N GLN A 38 3.46 -19.18 35.29
CA GLN A 38 4.67 -19.39 34.49
C GLN A 38 4.40 -19.37 32.97
N ILE A 39 3.13 -19.43 32.55
CA ILE A 39 2.75 -19.37 31.15
C ILE A 39 2.95 -17.94 30.64
N LYS A 40 3.97 -17.75 29.80
CA LYS A 40 4.27 -16.46 29.17
C LYS A 40 3.45 -16.32 27.89
N THR A 41 2.53 -15.35 27.85
CA THR A 41 1.85 -14.96 26.62
C THR A 41 2.42 -13.64 26.09
N VAL A 42 2.54 -13.53 24.77
CA VAL A 42 2.91 -12.28 24.10
C VAL A 42 1.70 -11.85 23.29
N ALA A 43 1.00 -10.83 23.78
CA ALA A 43 -0.16 -10.28 23.11
C ALA A 43 0.25 -9.09 22.24
N THR A 44 0.04 -9.20 20.93
CA THR A 44 0.27 -8.14 19.95
C THR A 44 -1.07 -7.53 19.55
N ILE A 45 -1.09 -6.23 19.26
CA ILE A 45 -2.28 -5.59 18.69
C ILE A 45 -2.51 -6.22 17.32
N ASN A 46 -3.67 -6.84 17.13
CA ASN A 46 -4.08 -7.32 15.82
C ASN A 46 -4.51 -6.10 15.01
N GLU A 47 -3.59 -5.55 14.23
CA GLU A 47 -3.97 -4.67 13.12
C GLU A 47 -4.54 -5.56 12.01
N ASP A 48 -5.74 -5.24 11.53
CA ASP A 48 -6.30 -5.95 10.38
C ASP A 48 -5.41 -5.64 9.17
N PRO A 49 -4.86 -6.65 8.46
CA PRO A 49 -4.04 -6.42 7.28
C PRO A 49 -4.77 -5.57 6.24
N THR A 50 -6.10 -5.66 6.19
CA THR A 50 -6.97 -4.85 5.35
C THR A 50 -7.00 -3.39 5.80
N GLU A 51 -7.05 -3.13 7.11
CA GLU A 51 -7.10 -1.77 7.65
C GLU A 51 -5.76 -1.04 7.49
N THR A 52 -4.64 -1.75 7.72
CA THR A 52 -3.30 -1.22 7.44
C THR A 52 -3.12 -0.94 5.94
N LEU A 53 -3.54 -1.87 5.07
CA LEU A 53 -3.49 -1.68 3.63
C LEU A 53 -4.35 -0.50 3.17
N ILE A 54 -5.57 -0.36 3.70
CA ILE A 54 -6.45 0.77 3.38
C ILE A 54 -5.82 2.09 3.83
N ARG A 55 -5.18 2.13 5.01
CA ARG A 55 -4.49 3.33 5.52
C ARG A 55 -3.35 3.73 4.59
N GLU A 56 -2.51 2.79 4.20
CA GLU A 56 -1.40 3.03 3.27
C GLU A 56 -1.88 3.48 1.90
N LEU A 57 -2.88 2.80 1.33
CA LEU A 57 -3.45 3.15 0.03
C LEU A 57 -4.11 4.54 0.03
N ARG A 58 -4.75 4.93 1.14
CA ARG A 58 -5.32 6.27 1.31
C ARG A 58 -4.23 7.32 1.43
N ALA A 59 -3.18 7.05 2.20
CA ALA A 59 -2.04 7.95 2.36
C ALA A 59 -1.31 8.17 1.03
N GLU A 60 -1.06 7.11 0.25
CA GLU A 60 -0.43 7.24 -1.06
C GLU A 60 -1.35 7.95 -2.05
N ASN A 61 -2.65 7.68 -2.04
CA ASN A 61 -3.62 8.45 -2.85
C ASN A 61 -3.55 9.94 -2.53
N GLU A 62 -3.49 10.31 -1.26
CA GLU A 62 -3.40 11.70 -0.85
C GLU A 62 -2.06 12.33 -1.26
N ARG A 63 -0.96 11.59 -1.11
CA ARG A 63 0.38 12.00 -1.56
C ARG A 63 0.40 12.27 -3.07
N LEU A 64 -0.13 11.34 -3.86
CA LEU A 64 -0.22 11.46 -5.31
C LEU A 64 -1.12 12.62 -5.73
N LYS A 65 -2.29 12.77 -5.09
CA LYS A 65 -3.17 13.93 -5.32
C LYS A 65 -2.46 15.25 -5.04
N LYS A 66 -1.74 15.36 -3.92
CA LYS A 66 -0.93 16.54 -3.60
C LYS A 66 0.21 16.76 -4.59
N MET A 67 0.83 15.71 -5.13
CA MET A 67 1.85 15.83 -6.19
C MET A 67 1.26 16.30 -7.52
N MET A 68 0.03 15.85 -7.85
CA MET A 68 -0.69 16.32 -9.02
C MET A 68 -1.12 17.80 -8.87
N GLU A 69 -1.63 18.19 -7.70
CA GLU A 69 -1.98 19.58 -7.38
C GLU A 69 -0.75 20.50 -7.38
N ARG A 70 0.41 20.01 -6.90
CA ARG A 70 1.67 20.76 -6.89
C ARG A 70 2.37 20.84 -8.26
N GLY A 71 1.74 20.34 -9.33
CA GLY A 71 2.06 20.78 -10.68
C GLY A 71 3.26 20.10 -11.32
N VAL A 72 3.18 18.78 -11.53
CA VAL A 72 4.01 18.13 -12.56
C VAL A 72 3.39 18.30 -13.96
N MET A 73 2.09 18.63 -14.04
CA MET A 73 1.35 18.76 -15.30
C MET A 73 0.90 20.20 -15.63
N ASN A 74 1.17 21.18 -14.77
CA ASN A 74 0.70 22.54 -14.97
C ASN A 74 1.79 23.36 -15.67
N VAL A 75 1.58 23.72 -16.94
CA VAL A 75 2.47 24.63 -17.66
C VAL A 75 2.45 25.97 -16.92
N PRO A 76 3.58 26.50 -16.42
CA PRO A 76 3.59 27.82 -15.80
C PRO A 76 3.15 28.88 -16.84
N ILE A 77 1.97 29.44 -16.64
CA ILE A 77 1.42 30.52 -17.46
C ILE A 77 1.81 31.84 -16.81
N LYS A 78 2.58 32.67 -17.53
CA LYS A 78 2.89 34.03 -17.09
C LYS A 78 1.69 34.95 -17.39
N PRO A 79 1.32 35.89 -16.50
CA PRO A 79 0.29 36.87 -16.80
C PRO A 79 0.68 37.70 -18.03
N GLY A 80 -0.21 37.82 -19.02
CA GLY A 80 0.01 38.62 -20.24
C GLY A 80 0.44 37.85 -21.49
N MET A 81 0.46 36.52 -21.48
CA MET A 81 0.68 35.71 -22.69
C MET A 81 -0.58 35.59 -23.54
N THR A 82 -0.42 35.69 -24.86
CA THR A 82 -1.49 35.40 -25.83
C THR A 82 -1.75 33.90 -25.92
N ASP A 83 -2.98 33.52 -26.29
CA ASP A 83 -3.42 32.12 -26.33
C ASP A 83 -2.53 31.23 -27.23
N ASP A 84 -2.05 31.75 -28.35
CA ASP A 84 -1.13 31.05 -29.26
C ASP A 84 0.24 30.74 -28.63
N GLU A 85 0.73 31.63 -27.76
CA GLU A 85 1.99 31.42 -27.05
C GLU A 85 1.86 30.42 -25.91
N VAL A 86 0.66 30.31 -25.32
CA VAL A 86 0.30 29.27 -24.34
C VAL A 86 0.26 27.89 -24.98
N VAL A 87 -0.34 27.77 -26.17
CA VAL A 87 -0.42 26.51 -26.91
C VAL A 87 0.97 26.00 -27.28
N ARG A 88 1.82 26.84 -27.89
CA ARG A 88 3.16 26.45 -28.33
C ARG A 88 4.07 26.01 -27.18
N ARG A 89 3.96 26.69 -26.04
CA ARG A 89 4.71 26.35 -24.83
C ARG A 89 4.23 25.06 -24.20
N ARG A 90 2.91 24.82 -24.21
CA ARG A 90 2.33 23.55 -23.77
C ARG A 90 2.81 22.38 -24.61
N SER A 91 2.81 22.50 -25.94
CA SER A 91 3.33 21.44 -26.83
C SER A 91 4.80 21.12 -26.57
N ARG A 92 5.66 22.13 -26.39
CA ARG A 92 7.08 21.90 -26.06
C ARG A 92 7.25 21.22 -24.69
N TRP A 93 6.49 21.65 -23.69
CA TRP A 93 6.52 21.05 -22.36
C TRP A 93 6.03 19.60 -22.35
N GLU A 94 5.01 19.30 -23.15
CA GLU A 94 4.50 17.94 -23.36
C GLU A 94 5.53 17.05 -24.04
N GLU A 95 6.25 17.55 -25.06
CA GLU A 95 7.32 16.81 -25.75
C GLU A 95 8.51 16.53 -24.83
N GLU A 96 8.98 17.54 -24.10
CA GLU A 96 10.08 17.41 -23.13
C GLU A 96 9.70 16.44 -22.00
N MET A 97 8.49 16.54 -21.45
CA MET A 97 8.00 15.64 -20.41
C MET A 97 7.83 14.21 -20.95
N LYS A 98 7.36 14.04 -22.19
CA LYS A 98 7.23 12.73 -22.84
C LYS A 98 8.58 12.07 -23.07
N ALA A 99 9.60 12.85 -23.45
CA ALA A 99 10.98 12.37 -23.57
C ALA A 99 11.55 11.94 -22.21
N ALA A 100 11.39 12.78 -21.17
CA ALA A 100 11.84 12.48 -19.81
C ALA A 100 11.13 11.25 -19.21
N MET A 101 9.83 11.07 -19.50
CA MET A 101 9.07 9.90 -19.08
C MET A 101 9.51 8.63 -19.80
N ALA A 102 9.82 8.71 -21.10
CA ALA A 102 10.33 7.57 -21.87
C ALA A 102 11.73 7.14 -21.40
N GLU A 103 12.56 8.09 -20.97
CA GLU A 103 13.86 7.82 -20.36
C GLU A 103 13.70 7.14 -18.99
N ASN A 104 12.87 7.69 -18.10
CA ASN A 104 12.54 7.08 -16.82
C ASN A 104 11.94 5.67 -16.98
N GLU A 105 11.09 5.45 -17.99
CA GLU A 105 10.51 4.15 -18.30
C GLU A 105 11.57 3.14 -18.76
N ARG A 106 12.54 3.56 -19.57
CA ARG A 106 13.69 2.73 -19.97
C ARG A 106 14.57 2.37 -18.78
N GLU A 107 14.88 3.34 -17.92
CA GLU A 107 15.65 3.09 -16.71
C GLU A 107 14.91 2.13 -15.78
N PHE A 108 13.60 2.33 -15.60
CA PHE A 108 12.76 1.46 -14.79
C PHE A 108 12.70 0.04 -15.36
N ALA A 109 12.58 -0.12 -16.68
CA ALA A 109 12.60 -1.41 -17.36
C ALA A 109 13.95 -2.13 -17.19
N ASN A 110 15.07 -1.42 -17.32
CA ASN A 110 16.41 -1.96 -17.08
C ASN A 110 16.57 -2.43 -15.63
N ARG A 111 16.10 -1.62 -14.68
CA ARG A 111 16.17 -1.90 -13.25
C ARG A 111 15.25 -3.06 -12.86
N SER A 112 14.06 -3.15 -13.46
CA SER A 112 13.12 -4.27 -13.31
C SER A 112 13.72 -5.59 -13.86
N ASN A 113 14.23 -5.59 -15.09
CA ASN A 113 14.86 -6.77 -15.70
C ASN A 113 16.08 -7.27 -14.91
N SER A 114 16.87 -6.34 -14.34
CA SER A 114 17.99 -6.70 -13.46
C SER A 114 17.51 -7.40 -12.19
N LEU A 115 16.43 -6.91 -11.57
CA LEU A 115 15.85 -7.49 -10.36
C LEU A 115 15.28 -8.89 -10.64
N THR A 116 14.55 -9.05 -11.74
CA THR A 116 13.99 -10.34 -12.17
C THR A 116 15.09 -11.38 -12.40
N ARG A 117 16.19 -11.01 -13.08
CA ARG A 117 17.36 -11.90 -13.27
C ARG A 117 17.97 -12.35 -11.95
N LYS A 118 18.08 -11.45 -10.97
CA LYS A 118 18.61 -11.79 -9.64
C LYS A 118 17.70 -12.75 -8.89
N ILE A 119 16.37 -12.55 -8.97
CA ILE A 119 15.38 -13.43 -8.34
C ILE A 119 15.42 -14.84 -8.96
N THR A 120 15.50 -14.95 -10.30
CA THR A 120 15.58 -16.24 -11.01
C THR A 120 16.88 -17.00 -10.71
N THR A 121 17.98 -16.30 -10.45
CA THR A 121 19.29 -16.93 -10.17
C THR A 121 19.46 -17.35 -8.71
N SER A 122 18.74 -16.73 -7.78
CA SER A 122 18.83 -17.05 -6.34
C SER A 122 17.91 -18.17 -5.85
N SER A 123 16.95 -18.67 -6.66
CA SER A 123 16.11 -19.84 -6.30
C SER A 123 15.37 -20.42 -7.52
N PRO A 124 15.58 -21.70 -7.92
CA PRO A 124 14.91 -22.27 -9.09
C PRO A 124 13.44 -22.67 -8.86
N SER A 125 12.94 -22.65 -7.62
CA SER A 125 11.80 -23.51 -7.23
C SER A 125 10.43 -22.83 -7.11
N SER A 126 10.24 -21.59 -7.58
CA SER A 126 8.90 -21.01 -7.71
C SER A 126 8.71 -20.41 -9.10
N LYS A 127 8.12 -21.18 -10.00
CA LYS A 127 7.49 -20.63 -11.21
C LYS A 127 6.32 -19.77 -10.76
N VAL A 128 6.55 -18.48 -10.55
CA VAL A 128 5.49 -17.49 -10.62
C VAL A 128 5.36 -17.17 -12.11
N GLU A 129 4.32 -17.73 -12.75
CA GLU A 129 3.92 -17.31 -14.09
C GLU A 129 3.52 -15.83 -14.04
N LEU A 130 4.47 -14.96 -14.37
CA LEU A 130 4.23 -13.55 -14.69
C LEU A 130 3.69 -13.44 -16.12
N SER A 131 2.59 -14.14 -16.41
CA SER A 131 1.86 -14.03 -17.68
C SER A 131 0.64 -13.09 -17.58
N GLY A 132 0.38 -12.49 -16.41
CA GLY A 132 -0.83 -11.70 -16.15
C GLY A 132 -0.70 -10.17 -16.06
N LEU A 133 0.49 -9.58 -16.23
CA LEU A 133 0.69 -8.12 -16.14
C LEU A 133 1.16 -7.48 -17.46
N SER A 134 0.76 -8.07 -18.60
CA SER A 134 0.94 -7.45 -19.92
C SER A 134 -0.20 -6.49 -20.29
N GLU A 135 -1.08 -6.12 -19.37
CA GLU A 135 -1.97 -4.98 -19.60
C GLU A 135 -1.25 -3.70 -19.18
N ARG A 136 -0.53 -3.12 -20.15
CA ARG A 136 0.05 -1.78 -20.04
C ARG A 136 -1.05 -0.81 -19.56
N PRO A 137 -0.92 -0.11 -18.43
CA PRO A 137 -1.77 1.03 -18.18
C PRO A 137 -1.36 2.12 -19.17
N GLN A 138 -2.11 2.25 -20.26
CA GLN A 138 -1.90 3.30 -21.27
C GLN A 138 -2.11 4.68 -20.61
N PRO A 139 -1.07 5.52 -20.44
CA PRO A 139 -1.20 6.74 -19.66
C PRO A 139 -1.93 7.89 -20.39
N TYR A 140 -2.38 7.70 -21.63
CA TYR A 140 -2.77 8.84 -22.47
C TYR A 140 -3.99 8.65 -23.39
N VAL A 141 -4.77 7.58 -23.23
CA VAL A 141 -5.92 7.34 -24.13
C VAL A 141 -7.17 8.15 -23.74
N GLN A 142 -7.17 8.84 -22.59
CA GLN A 142 -8.32 9.66 -22.16
C GLN A 142 -8.30 11.12 -22.70
N MET A 143 -7.31 11.53 -23.50
CA MET A 143 -7.25 12.92 -24.01
C MET A 143 -7.82 13.10 -25.43
N ARG A 144 -8.07 12.02 -26.18
CA ARG A 144 -8.66 12.11 -27.54
C ARG A 144 -10.19 12.10 -27.59
N ARG A 145 -10.88 11.95 -26.45
CA ARG A 145 -12.35 12.03 -26.39
C ARG A 145 -12.89 13.46 -26.20
N CYS A 146 -12.04 14.43 -25.84
CA CYS A 146 -12.46 15.81 -25.66
C CYS A 146 -12.33 16.67 -26.94
N GLU A 147 -11.32 16.44 -27.78
CA GLU A 147 -11.14 17.22 -29.02
C GLU A 147 -12.22 16.95 -30.08
N MET A 148 -12.83 15.76 -30.10
CA MET A 148 -13.93 15.44 -31.04
C MET A 148 -15.31 15.96 -30.58
N ALA A 149 -15.47 16.35 -29.31
CA ALA A 149 -16.72 16.88 -28.78
C ALA A 149 -16.87 18.39 -29.01
N ILE A 150 -15.75 19.12 -29.09
CA ILE A 150 -15.76 20.59 -29.23
C ILE A 150 -15.95 21.02 -30.69
N SER A 151 -15.45 20.28 -31.69
CA SER A 151 -15.63 20.67 -33.09
C SER A 151 -17.05 20.45 -33.64
N ARG A 152 -17.86 19.57 -33.02
CA ARG A 152 -19.26 19.36 -33.40
C ARG A 152 -20.23 20.42 -32.85
N ALA A 153 -19.80 21.25 -31.90
CA ALA A 153 -20.63 22.30 -31.31
C ALA A 153 -20.51 23.67 -32.00
N SER A 154 -19.57 23.84 -32.95
CA SER A 154 -19.34 25.12 -33.65
C SER A 154 -19.85 25.15 -35.11
N THR A 155 -20.47 24.07 -35.57
CA THR A 155 -21.20 24.02 -36.85
C THR A 155 -22.61 23.51 -36.60
N SER A 156 -23.44 24.36 -35.98
CA SER A 156 -24.90 24.34 -36.11
C SER A 156 -25.48 25.71 -35.81
#